data_AF-A0A5A7N6F6-F1
#
_entry.id   AF-A0A5A7N6F6-F1
#
_cell.length_a   1.000
_cell.length_b   1.000
_cell.length_c   1.000
_cell.angle_alpha   90.00
_cell.angle_beta   90.00
_cell.angle_gamma   90.00
#
_symmetry.space_group_name_H-M   'P 1'
#
loop_
_entity.id
_entity.type
_entity.pdbx_description
1 polymer ?
#
loop_
_entity_poly.entity_id
_entity_poly.type
_entity_poly.pdbx_seq_one_letter_code
_entity_poly.pdbx_strand_id
1 'polypeptide(L)'
;MTDLLSRVLFRDHLVIILNKPAGLAVHSGPRGKASLEDDFDQLRFGLPRLPALAHRLDADTSGCLVLGRHPKALRKLGRIFSEGLARKTYLAITTSPPPATKDH
;
A
#
# COMPACT_ATOMS: atom_id res chain seq x y z
N MET A 1 -14.91 10.87 1.02
CA MET A 1 -14.42 10.26 -0.23
C MET A 1 -13.02 10.81 -0.49
N THR A 2 -12.01 9.94 -0.51
CA THR A 2 -10.62 10.34 -0.74
C THR A 2 -10.38 10.42 -2.25
N ASP A 3 -9.80 11.50 -2.74
CA ASP A 3 -9.33 11.55 -4.14
C ASP A 3 -8.08 10.66 -4.27
N LEU A 4 -8.27 9.44 -4.80
CA LEU A 4 -7.19 8.48 -5.00
C LEU A 4 -6.45 8.70 -6.30
N LEU A 5 -7.09 9.33 -7.30
CA LEU A 5 -6.49 9.55 -8.61
C LEU A 5 -5.30 10.51 -8.51
N SER A 6 -5.41 11.60 -7.76
CA SER A 6 -4.30 12.53 -7.51
C SER A 6 -3.15 11.91 -6.69
N ARG A 7 -3.38 10.74 -6.08
CA ARG A 7 -2.39 10.04 -5.25
C ARG A 7 -1.68 8.90 -5.99
N VAL A 8 -1.99 8.64 -7.25
CA VAL A 8 -1.30 7.62 -8.04
C VAL A 8 0.12 8.09 -8.34
N LEU A 9 1.11 7.40 -7.76
CA LEU A 9 2.53 7.62 -8.04
C LEU A 9 2.98 6.88 -9.30
N PHE A 10 2.44 5.68 -9.51
CA PHE A 10 2.78 4.83 -10.65
C PHE A 10 1.63 3.89 -10.99
N ARG A 11 1.46 3.58 -12.27
CA ARG A 11 0.52 2.58 -12.76
C ARG A 11 1.04 1.94 -14.04
N ASP A 12 1.05 0.61 -14.08
CA ASP A 12 1.24 -0.17 -15.30
C ASP A 12 0.14 -1.24 -15.43
N HIS A 13 0.33 -2.22 -16.31
CA HIS A 13 -0.62 -3.32 -16.50
C HIS A 13 -0.79 -4.25 -15.28
N LEU A 14 0.18 -4.32 -14.37
CA LEU A 14 0.18 -5.21 -13.19
C LEU A 14 -0.19 -4.47 -11.90
N VAL A 15 0.36 -3.28 -11.69
CA VAL A 15 0.36 -2.59 -10.39
C VAL A 15 -0.18 -1.17 -10.46
N ILE A 16 -0.70 -0.72 -9.32
CA ILE A 16 -0.91 0.69 -9.00
C ILE A 16 -0.13 0.96 -7.71
N ILE A 17 0.65 2.03 -7.67
CA ILE A 17 1.34 2.51 -6.46
C ILE A 17 0.68 3.83 -6.05
N LEU A 18 0.16 3.88 -4.84
CA LEU A 18 -0.44 5.08 -4.26
C LEU A 18 0.53 5.75 -3.29
N ASN A 19 0.45 7.07 -3.19
CA ASN A 19 0.91 7.84 -2.04
C ASN A 19 -0.18 7.81 -0.95
N LYS A 20 -0.16 6.78 -0.11
CA LYS A 20 -1.10 6.65 1.01
C LYS A 20 -0.84 7.77 2.03
N PRO A 21 -1.88 8.52 2.44
CA PRO A 21 -1.76 9.46 3.55
C PRO A 21 -1.68 8.72 4.90
N ALA A 22 -1.09 9.36 5.91
CA ALA A 22 -1.21 8.94 7.31
C ALA A 22 -2.62 9.23 7.85
N GLY A 23 -3.01 8.54 8.91
CA GLY A 23 -4.32 8.69 9.58
C GLY A 23 -5.47 7.92 8.92
N LEU A 24 -5.21 7.18 7.83
CA LEU A 24 -6.23 6.42 7.12
C LEU A 24 -5.85 4.94 6.98
N ALA A 25 -6.75 4.06 7.40
CA ALA A 25 -6.57 2.62 7.30
C ALA A 25 -6.65 2.17 5.83
N VAL A 26 -5.87 1.14 5.49
CA VAL A 26 -5.93 0.52 4.14
C VAL A 26 -7.11 -0.41 3.95
N HIS A 27 -7.60 -1.02 5.04
CA HIS A 27 -8.70 -2.00 5.06
C HIS A 27 -9.57 -1.72 6.28
N SER A 28 -10.87 -1.89 6.13
CA SER A 28 -11.86 -1.71 7.19
C SER A 28 -11.61 -2.72 8.32
N GLY A 29 -11.28 -2.22 9.52
CA GLY A 29 -11.13 -3.08 10.70
C GLY A 29 -12.47 -3.62 11.20
N PRO A 30 -12.48 -4.43 12.29
CA PRO A 30 -13.69 -5.05 12.83
C PRO A 30 -14.81 -4.07 13.22
N ARG A 31 -14.44 -2.81 13.47
CA ARG A 31 -15.35 -1.71 13.84
C ARG A 31 -15.90 -0.95 12.63
N GLY A 32 -15.64 -1.39 11.39
CA GLY A 32 -16.20 -0.81 10.17
C GLY A 32 -15.80 0.64 9.90
N LYS A 33 -14.64 1.09 10.40
CA LYS A 33 -14.14 2.44 10.12
C LYS A 33 -13.78 2.58 8.64
N ALA A 34 -14.00 3.77 8.09
CA ALA A 34 -13.65 4.11 6.71
C ALA A 34 -12.19 3.76 6.38
N SER A 35 -11.97 3.28 5.17
CA SER A 35 -10.67 2.83 4.67
C SER A 35 -10.44 3.23 3.22
N LEU A 36 -9.19 3.13 2.76
CA LEU A 36 -8.86 3.40 1.35
C LEU A 36 -9.60 2.48 0.38
N GLU A 37 -9.90 1.24 0.78
CA GLU A 37 -10.63 0.28 -0.06
C GLU A 37 -12.03 0.74 -0.44
N ASP A 38 -12.66 1.58 0.39
CA ASP A 38 -13.98 2.15 0.11
C ASP A 38 -13.96 3.02 -1.16
N ASP A 39 -12.78 3.55 -1.53
CA ASP A 39 -12.57 4.45 -2.66
C ASP A 39 -11.89 3.73 -3.87
N PHE A 40 -11.63 2.41 -3.80
CA PHE A 40 -10.88 1.67 -4.85
C PHE A 40 -11.56 1.61 -6.22
N ASP A 41 -12.86 1.92 -6.29
CA ASP A 41 -13.58 1.99 -7.57
C ASP A 41 -12.97 3.01 -8.53
N GLN A 42 -12.43 4.12 -8.00
CA GLN A 42 -11.69 5.15 -8.74
C GLN A 42 -10.48 4.57 -9.49
N LEU A 43 -9.95 3.43 -9.02
CA LEU A 43 -8.71 2.82 -9.49
C LEU A 43 -8.93 1.63 -10.44
N ARG A 44 -10.16 1.41 -10.95
CA ARG A 44 -10.43 0.34 -11.93
C ARG A 44 -9.68 0.50 -13.24
N PHE A 45 -9.61 1.73 -13.74
CA PHE A 45 -9.03 2.02 -15.06
C PHE A 45 -9.54 1.09 -16.18
N GLY A 46 -10.86 0.91 -16.26
CA GLY A 46 -11.53 0.09 -17.28
C GLY A 46 -11.49 -1.42 -17.03
N LEU A 47 -10.94 -1.91 -15.91
CA LEU A 47 -10.96 -3.33 -15.57
C LEU A 47 -12.27 -3.73 -14.85
N PRO A 48 -12.79 -4.95 -15.09
CA PRO A 48 -14.03 -5.42 -14.47
C PRO A 48 -13.89 -5.69 -12.97
N ARG A 49 -12.66 -5.87 -12.48
CA ARG A 49 -12.37 -6.11 -11.06
C ARG A 49 -11.68 -4.89 -10.46
N LEU A 50 -11.99 -4.62 -9.21
CA LEU A 50 -11.24 -3.67 -8.41
C LEU A 50 -9.79 -4.14 -8.26
N PRO A 51 -8.81 -3.21 -8.20
CA PRO A 51 -7.50 -3.57 -7.69
C PRO A 51 -7.62 -4.01 -6.23
N ALA A 52 -6.64 -4.77 -5.74
CA ALA A 52 -6.59 -5.18 -4.34
C ALA A 52 -5.20 -4.99 -3.74
N LEU A 53 -5.14 -4.95 -2.40
CA LEU A 53 -3.91 -4.75 -1.64
C LEU A 53 -2.90 -5.87 -1.90
N ALA A 54 -1.67 -5.52 -2.26
CA ALA A 54 -0.54 -6.46 -2.27
C ALA A 54 0.14 -6.56 -0.90
N HIS A 55 0.11 -5.48 -0.13
CA HIS A 55 0.55 -5.40 1.25
C HIS A 55 -0.27 -4.31 1.96
N ARG A 56 -0.04 -4.17 3.27
CA ARG A 56 -0.68 -3.15 4.10
C ARG A 56 0.36 -2.17 4.62
N LEU A 57 -0.10 -0.97 4.95
CA LEU A 57 0.59 0.00 5.78
C LEU A 57 -0.33 0.30 6.96
N ASP A 58 0.24 0.59 8.12
CA ASP A 58 -0.53 1.00 9.29
C ASP A 58 -1.28 2.30 9.02
N ALA A 59 -2.35 2.55 9.79
CA ALA A 59 -3.18 3.74 9.59
C ALA A 59 -2.35 5.02 9.60
N ASP A 60 -1.43 5.14 10.56
CA ASP A 60 -0.60 6.32 10.77
C ASP A 60 0.70 6.33 9.95
N THR A 61 0.96 5.27 9.18
CA THR A 61 2.09 5.24 8.24
C THR A 61 1.67 5.84 6.90
N SER A 62 2.42 6.81 6.38
CA SER A 62 2.25 7.30 5.00
C SER A 62 3.24 6.62 4.04
N GLY A 63 3.02 6.79 2.74
CA GLY A 63 3.99 6.41 1.70
C GLY A 63 3.45 5.43 0.67
N CYS A 64 4.36 4.67 0.06
CA CYS A 64 4.05 3.82 -1.09
C CYS A 64 3.19 2.61 -0.69
N LEU A 65 1.95 2.56 -1.19
CA LEU A 65 1.05 1.41 -1.07
C LEU A 65 0.88 0.75 -2.43
N VAL A 66 1.23 -0.53 -2.53
CA VAL A 66 1.15 -1.30 -3.79
C VAL A 66 -0.17 -2.07 -3.86
N LEU A 67 -0.88 -1.90 -4.97
CA LEU A 67 -2.08 -2.64 -5.34
C LEU A 67 -1.83 -3.51 -6.57
N GLY A 68 -2.37 -4.72 -6.59
CA GLY A 68 -2.42 -5.57 -7.78
C GLY A 68 -3.71 -5.34 -8.58
N ARG A 69 -3.59 -5.14 -9.89
CA ARG A 69 -4.72 -4.84 -10.78
C ARG A 69 -5.57 -6.07 -11.17
N HIS A 70 -5.02 -7.27 -11.00
CA HIS A 70 -5.68 -8.52 -11.36
C HIS A 70 -5.09 -9.72 -10.58
N PRO A 71 -5.76 -10.89 -10.53
CA PRO A 71 -5.35 -12.02 -9.68
C PRO A 71 -3.92 -12.52 -9.94
N LYS A 72 -3.49 -12.58 -11.21
CA LYS A 72 -2.11 -12.97 -11.56
C LYS A 72 -1.06 -11.99 -11.01
N ALA A 73 -1.34 -10.68 -11.03
CA ALA A 73 -0.46 -9.67 -10.43
C ALA A 73 -0.42 -9.82 -8.92
N LEU A 74 -1.57 -9.99 -8.27
CA LEU A 74 -1.66 -10.20 -6.82
C LEU A 74 -0.87 -11.42 -6.35
N ARG A 75 -0.93 -12.56 -7.06
CA ARG A 75 -0.12 -13.73 -6.72
C ARG A 75 1.38 -13.45 -6.80
N LYS A 76 1.83 -12.75 -7.85
CA LYS A 76 3.24 -12.36 -8.03
C LYS A 76 3.69 -11.40 -6.92
N LEU A 77 2.89 -10.39 -6.64
CA LEU A 77 3.19 -9.40 -5.59
C LEU A 77 3.18 -10.03 -4.21
N GLY A 78 2.18 -10.88 -3.93
CA GLY A 78 2.07 -11.63 -2.68
C GLY A 78 3.35 -12.43 -2.41
N ARG A 79 3.87 -13.14 -3.41
CA ARG A 79 5.16 -13.83 -3.33
C ARG A 79 6.33 -12.88 -3.04
N ILE A 80 6.43 -11.77 -3.77
CA ILE A 80 7.49 -10.77 -3.58
C ILE A 80 7.48 -10.21 -2.14
N PHE A 81 6.29 -9.94 -1.58
CA PHE A 81 6.17 -9.42 -0.22
C PHE A 81 6.38 -10.51 0.85
N SER A 82 5.86 -11.73 0.64
CA SER A 82 5.99 -12.82 1.60
C SER A 82 7.41 -13.38 1.68
N GLU A 83 8.13 -13.41 0.55
CA GLU A 83 9.52 -13.88 0.48
C GLU A 83 10.54 -12.79 0.82
N GLY A 84 10.10 -11.58 1.20
CA GLY A 84 11.01 -10.48 1.57
C GLY A 84 11.80 -9.90 0.39
N LEU A 85 11.40 -10.19 -0.85
CA LEU A 85 12.10 -9.73 -2.06
C LEU A 85 11.88 -8.24 -2.35
N ALA A 86 10.84 -7.63 -1.74
CA ALA A 86 10.60 -6.20 -1.83
C ALA A 86 11.56 -5.40 -0.94
N ARG A 87 12.48 -4.65 -1.56
CA ARG A 87 13.28 -3.65 -0.85
C ARG A 87 12.40 -2.44 -0.52
N LYS A 88 12.32 -2.10 0.77
CA LYS A 88 11.51 -1.00 1.30
C LYS A 88 12.40 -0.09 2.15
N THR A 89 12.25 1.22 2.00
CA THR A 89 12.97 2.21 2.79
C THR A 89 11.95 3.08 3.52
N TYR A 90 12.11 3.20 4.83
CA TYR A 90 11.24 4.01 5.69
C TYR A 90 12.07 5.14 6.29
N LEU A 91 11.54 6.35 6.21
CA LEU A 91 12.07 7.47 6.97
C LEU A 91 11.26 7.58 8.27
N ALA A 92 11.94 7.61 9.40
CA ALA A 92 11.35 7.75 10.72
C ALA A 92 12.13 8.76 11.56
N ILE A 93 11.41 9.54 12.36
CA ILE A 93 11.98 10.41 13.38
C ILE A 93 11.73 9.72 14.73
N THR A 94 12.78 9.51 15.51
CA THR A 94 12.74 8.80 16.79
C THR A 94 13.13 9.73 17.94
N THR A 95 12.57 9.50 19.13
CA THR A 95 12.90 10.27 20.35
C THR A 95 14.26 9.89 20.94
N SER A 96 14.75 8.70 20.63
CA SER A 96 16.08 8.20 20.99
C SER A 96 16.82 7.75 19.75
N PRO A 97 18.17 7.85 19.71
CA PRO A 97 18.94 7.29 18.61
C PRO A 97 18.72 5.78 18.52
N PRO A 98 18.78 5.20 17.30
CA PRO A 98 18.76 3.75 17.16
C PRO A 98 19.96 3.15 17.90
N PRO A 99 19.84 1.92 18.43
CA PRO A 99 20.98 1.23 19.02
C PRO A 99 22.14 1.18 18.02
N ALA A 100 23.36 1.32 18.53
CA ALA A 100 24.55 1.24 17.69
C ALA A 100 24.51 -0.05 16.86
N THR A 101 24.65 0.11 15.54
CA THR A 101 24.67 -1.01 14.62
C THR A 101 25.94 -1.81 14.94
N LYS A 102 25.79 -3.08 15.37
CA LYS A 102 26.91 -4.02 15.27
C LYS A 102 27.03 -4.32 13.78
N ASP A 103 28.11 -3.85 13.17
CA ASP A 103 28.45 -4.26 11.81
C ASP A 103 28.47 -5.80 11.77
N HIS A 104 27.69 -6.36 10.83
CA HIS A 104 27.67 -7.79 10.51
C HIS A 104 28.66 -8.08 9.39
#